data_AF-A0A9D1KR32-F1
#
_entry.id   AF-A0A9D1KR32-F1
#
_cell.length_a   1.000
_cell.length_b   1.000
_cell.length_c   1.000
_cell.angle_alpha   90.00
_cell.angle_beta   90.00
_cell.angle_gamma   90.00
#
_symmetry.space_group_name_H-M   'P 1'
#
loop_
_entity.id
_entity.type
_entity.pdbx_description
1 polymer ?
#
loop_
_entity_poly.entity_id
_entity_poly.type
_entity_poly.pdbx_seq_one_letter_code
_entity_poly.pdbx_strand_id
1 'polypeptide(L)'
;MKKRNLALLVSAAAVGIYSAARGRGIFNKPRFREQHSAVSRYVDAHYPGATYSPIEATPKGYMTVVRRPGRSSIMLYAFKSPDGIYIFHESEIINS
;
A
#
# COMPACT_ATOMS: atom_id res chain seq x y z
N MET A 1 -4.53 22.97 31.80
CA MET A 1 -5.19 22.30 30.65
C MET A 1 -4.73 22.82 29.28
N LYS A 2 -4.64 24.15 29.03
CA LYS A 2 -4.23 24.73 27.73
C LYS A 2 -2.90 24.20 27.14
N LYS A 3 -1.85 24.02 27.94
CA LYS A 3 -0.54 23.52 27.46
C LYS A 3 -0.55 22.04 27.05
N ARG A 4 -1.36 21.20 27.70
CA ARG A 4 -1.50 19.76 27.35
C ARG A 4 -2.24 19.60 26.01
N ASN A 5 -3.28 20.39 25.77
CA ASN A 5 -4.01 20.35 24.50
C ASN A 5 -3.15 20.85 23.33
N LEU A 6 -2.31 21.88 23.57
CA LEU A 6 -1.38 22.37 22.57
C LEU A 6 -0.31 21.33 22.22
N ALA A 7 0.28 20.66 23.22
CA ALA A 7 1.23 19.57 22.99
C ALA A 7 0.60 18.38 22.25
N LEU A 8 -0.65 18.03 22.56
CA LEU A 8 -1.44 17.02 21.84
C LEU A 8 -1.68 17.39 20.37
N LEU A 9 -2.02 18.66 20.10
CA LEU A 9 -2.24 19.13 18.73
C LEU A 9 -0.95 19.14 17.91
N VAL A 10 0.16 19.59 18.49
CA VAL A 10 1.48 19.60 17.82
C VAL A 10 1.96 18.19 17.51
N SER A 11 1.80 17.26 18.46
CA SER A 11 2.17 15.85 18.25
C SER A 11 1.26 15.16 17.22
N ALA A 12 -0.05 15.41 17.25
CA ALA A 12 -0.97 14.92 16.21
C ALA A 12 -0.63 15.46 14.81
N ALA A 13 -0.28 16.74 14.71
CA ALA A 13 0.16 17.35 13.45
C ALA A 13 1.46 16.71 12.92
N ALA A 14 2.45 16.47 13.78
CA ALA A 14 3.70 15.81 13.40
C ALA A 14 3.47 14.37 12.91
N VAL A 15 2.62 13.60 13.60
CA VAL A 15 2.23 12.25 13.16
C VAL A 15 1.49 12.29 11.82
N GLY A 16 0.61 13.27 11.61
CA GLY A 16 -0.08 13.49 10.33
C GLY A 16 0.88 13.78 9.18
N ILE A 17 1.83 14.71 9.37
CA ILE A 17 2.85 15.06 8.38
C ILE A 17 3.75 13.86 8.07
N TYR A 18 4.21 13.15 9.10
CA TYR A 18 5.03 11.95 8.92
C TYR A 18 4.29 10.85 8.16
N SER A 19 3.01 10.64 8.47
CA SER A 19 2.16 9.64 7.79
C SER A 19 1.92 10.02 6.33
N ALA A 20 1.71 11.31 6.03
CA ALA A 20 1.59 11.81 4.66
C ALA A 20 2.90 11.63 3.86
N ALA A 21 4.04 11.96 4.47
CA ALA A 21 5.36 11.81 3.86
C ALA A 21 5.75 10.35 3.59
N ARG A 22 5.25 9.40 4.39
CA ARG A 22 5.42 7.96 4.16
C ARG A 22 4.31 7.34 3.31
N GLY A 23 3.21 8.08 3.06
CA GLY A 23 2.02 7.55 2.39
C GLY A 23 1.32 6.46 3.19
N ARG A 24 1.21 6.59 4.51
CA ARG A 24 0.49 5.63 5.35
C ARG A 24 -0.95 6.07 5.57
N GLY A 25 -1.82 5.09 5.86
CA GLY A 25 -3.24 5.34 6.16
C GLY A 25 -3.96 6.07 5.03
N ILE A 26 -4.69 7.15 5.37
CA ILE A 26 -5.51 7.92 4.42
C ILE A 26 -4.70 8.54 3.27
N PHE A 27 -3.40 8.72 3.44
CA PHE A 27 -2.51 9.32 2.44
C PHE A 27 -1.89 8.29 1.48
N ASN A 28 -2.12 7.00 1.69
CA ASN A 28 -1.58 5.94 0.82
C ASN A 28 -2.16 6.02 -0.59
N LYS A 29 -3.50 6.06 -0.68
CA LYS A 29 -4.23 6.11 -1.94
C LYS A 29 -3.87 7.32 -2.81
N PRO A 30 -3.83 8.57 -2.30
CA PRO A 30 -3.41 9.72 -3.10
C PRO A 30 -1.93 9.68 -3.47
N ARG A 31 -1.03 9.20 -2.58
CA ARG A 31 0.40 9.14 -2.86
C ARG A 31 0.76 8.10 -3.92
N PHE A 32 0.15 6.92 -3.85
CA PHE A 32 0.45 5.77 -4.71
C PHE A 32 -0.66 5.54 -5.74
N ARG A 33 -1.27 6.62 -6.26
CA ARG A 33 -2.46 6.56 -7.12
C ARG A 33 -2.24 5.71 -8.37
N GLU A 34 -1.09 5.85 -9.02
CA GLU A 34 -0.76 5.10 -10.23
C GLU A 34 -0.58 3.61 -9.92
N GLN A 35 0.12 3.31 -8.83
CA GLN A 35 0.37 1.95 -8.36
C GLN A 35 -0.95 1.27 -7.98
N HIS A 36 -1.86 1.98 -7.29
CA HIS A 36 -3.20 1.49 -6.99
C HIS A 36 -3.99 1.16 -8.25
N SER A 37 -3.91 1.98 -9.30
CA SER A 37 -4.59 1.70 -10.57
C SER A 37 -4.03 0.45 -11.25
N ALA A 38 -2.71 0.28 -11.27
CA ALA A 38 -2.06 -0.90 -11.83
C ALA A 38 -2.39 -2.18 -11.03
N VAL A 39 -2.25 -2.12 -9.70
CA VAL A 39 -2.53 -3.23 -8.78
C VAL A 39 -4.00 -3.62 -8.82
N SER A 40 -4.94 -2.66 -8.80
CA SER A 40 -6.37 -2.98 -8.88
C SER A 40 -6.70 -3.74 -10.15
N ARG A 41 -6.25 -3.24 -11.32
CA ARG A 41 -6.48 -3.93 -12.61
C ARG A 41 -5.91 -5.34 -12.62
N TYR A 42 -4.71 -5.51 -12.06
CA TYR A 42 -4.08 -6.82 -11.96
C TYR A 42 -4.89 -7.77 -11.07
N VAL A 43 -5.25 -7.32 -9.86
CA VAL A 43 -6.01 -8.10 -8.87
C VAL A 43 -7.40 -8.45 -9.40
N ASP A 44 -8.10 -7.48 -9.99
CA ASP A 44 -9.45 -7.68 -10.54
C ASP A 44 -9.46 -8.70 -11.70
N ALA A 45 -8.39 -8.72 -12.52
CA ALA A 45 -8.26 -9.63 -13.65
C ALA A 45 -7.87 -11.07 -13.23
N HIS A 46 -6.99 -11.22 -12.23
CA HIS A 46 -6.43 -12.54 -11.85
C HIS A 46 -7.16 -13.17 -10.66
N TYR A 47 -7.69 -12.33 -9.77
CA TYR A 47 -8.30 -12.73 -8.50
C TYR A 47 -9.62 -11.99 -8.26
N PRO A 48 -10.69 -12.28 -9.02
CA PRO A 48 -11.98 -11.62 -8.84
C PRO A 48 -12.47 -11.72 -7.38
N GLY A 49 -12.86 -10.58 -6.81
CA GLY A 49 -13.32 -10.49 -5.42
C GLY A 49 -12.22 -10.50 -4.36
N ALA A 50 -10.93 -10.52 -4.75
CA ALA A 50 -9.84 -10.32 -3.83
C ALA A 50 -9.69 -8.84 -3.42
N THR A 51 -9.10 -8.64 -2.25
CA THR A 51 -8.75 -7.31 -1.74
C THR A 51 -7.26 -7.22 -1.50
N TYR A 52 -6.71 -6.02 -1.38
CA TYR A 52 -5.29 -5.85 -1.13
C TYR A 52 -5.03 -4.77 -0.08
N SER A 53 -3.93 -4.94 0.65
CA SER A 53 -3.46 -4.00 1.67
C SER A 53 -2.97 -2.68 1.07
N PRO A 54 -2.77 -1.62 1.88
CA PRO A 54 -2.08 -0.42 1.43
C PRO A 54 -0.75 -0.75 0.74
N ILE A 55 -0.39 0.04 -0.28
CA ILE A 55 0.83 -0.18 -1.06
C ILE A 55 2.04 0.33 -0.27
N GLU A 56 3.08 -0.49 -0.18
CA GLU A 56 4.34 -0.12 0.45
C GLU A 56 5.44 0.06 -0.60
N ALA A 57 6.22 1.12 -0.46
CA ALA A 57 7.39 1.35 -1.31
C ALA A 57 8.58 0.51 -0.83
N THR A 58 9.28 -0.10 -1.77
CA THR A 58 10.47 -0.93 -1.56
C THR A 58 11.66 -0.34 -2.33
N PRO A 59 12.91 -0.75 -2.04
CA PRO A 59 14.07 -0.26 -2.79
C PRO A 59 14.01 -0.53 -4.30
N LYS A 60 13.26 -1.56 -4.72
CA LYS A 60 13.17 -1.97 -6.13
C LYS A 60 11.83 -1.61 -6.78
N GLY A 61 10.81 -1.22 -6.02
CA GLY A 61 9.48 -0.97 -6.55
C GLY A 61 8.44 -0.83 -5.45
N TYR A 62 7.36 -1.59 -5.54
CA TYR A 62 6.24 -1.56 -4.61
C TYR A 62 5.82 -2.97 -4.20
N MET A 63 5.21 -3.09 -3.04
CA MET A 63 4.62 -4.34 -2.57
C MET A 63 3.23 -4.12 -1.97
N THR A 64 2.41 -5.15 -2.02
CA THR A 64 1.16 -5.24 -1.26
C THR A 64 0.80 -6.69 -0.99
N VAL A 65 -0.01 -6.93 0.04
CA VAL A 65 -0.57 -8.25 0.33
C VAL A 65 -1.96 -8.34 -0.29
N VAL A 66 -2.19 -9.32 -1.15
CA VAL A 66 -3.50 -9.63 -1.74
C VAL A 66 -4.15 -10.75 -0.92
N ARG A 67 -5.32 -10.45 -0.37
CA ARG A 67 -6.20 -11.38 0.36
C ARG A 67 -7.22 -11.94 -0.60
N ARG A 68 -7.13 -13.26 -0.83
CA ARG A 68 -8.01 -14.00 -1.72
C ARG A 68 -9.05 -14.77 -0.88
N PRO A 69 -10.36 -14.59 -1.09
CA PRO A 69 -11.38 -15.32 -0.34
C PRO A 69 -11.20 -16.84 -0.49
N GLY A 70 -11.16 -17.56 0.63
CA GLY A 70 -11.01 -19.02 0.65
C GLY A 70 -9.65 -19.56 0.18
N ARG A 71 -8.63 -18.72 0.00
CA ARG A 71 -7.28 -19.13 -0.42
C ARG A 71 -6.20 -18.43 0.41
N SER A 72 -4.98 -18.96 0.38
CA SER A 72 -3.82 -18.29 1.01
C SER A 72 -3.61 -16.90 0.42
N SER A 73 -3.21 -15.96 1.28
CA SER A 73 -2.81 -14.63 0.83
C SER A 73 -1.50 -14.69 0.05
N ILE A 74 -1.31 -13.74 -0.85
CA ILE A 74 -0.06 -13.62 -1.61
C ILE A 74 0.57 -12.26 -1.36
N MET A 75 1.89 -12.22 -1.41
CA MET A 75 2.65 -10.99 -1.54
C MET A 75 2.77 -10.67 -3.03
N LEU A 76 2.26 -9.52 -3.43
CA LEU A 76 2.34 -9.00 -4.78
C LEU A 76 3.39 -7.90 -4.82
N TYR A 77 4.44 -8.12 -5.61
CA TYR A 77 5.46 -7.13 -5.92
C TYR A 77 5.15 -6.49 -7.27
N ALA A 78 5.29 -5.18 -7.36
CA ALA A 78 5.04 -4.41 -8.58
C ALA A 78 6.25 -3.52 -8.89
N PHE A 79 6.80 -3.65 -10.10
CA PHE A 79 7.97 -2.93 -10.59
C PHE A 79 7.56 -2.11 -11.81
N LYS A 80 7.94 -0.82 -11.84
CA LYS A 80 7.70 0.01 -13.03
C LYS A 80 8.91 -0.11 -13.96
N SER A 81 8.71 -0.63 -15.16
CA SER A 81 9.75 -0.70 -16.19
C SER A 81 10.11 0.70 -16.71
N PRO A 82 11.26 0.87 -17.38
CA PRO A 82 11.62 2.13 -18.04
C PRO A 82 10.56 2.61 -19.03
N ASP A 83 9.84 1.70 -19.67
CA ASP A 83 8.75 1.98 -20.62
C ASP A 83 7.42 2.36 -19.95
N GLY A 84 7.40 2.44 -18.62
CA GLY A 84 6.21 2.81 -17.84
C GLY A 84 5.22 1.66 -17.60
N ILE A 85 5.57 0.43 -17.94
CA ILE A 85 4.73 -0.76 -17.75
C ILE A 85 4.98 -1.34 -16.35
N TYR A 86 3.92 -1.78 -15.67
CA TYR A 86 4.06 -2.49 -14.40
C TYR A 86 4.26 -3.99 -14.63
N ILE A 87 5.36 -4.52 -14.10
CA ILE A 87 5.69 -5.94 -14.03
C ILE A 87 5.32 -6.44 -12.64
N PHE A 88 4.58 -7.55 -12.58
CA PHE A 88 4.09 -8.12 -11.34
C PHE A 88 4.80 -9.43 -11.03
N HIS A 89 5.13 -9.64 -9.76
CA HIS A 89 5.67 -10.89 -9.26
C HIS A 89 4.93 -11.31 -7.99
N GLU A 90 4.55 -12.58 -7.91
CA GLU A 90 3.77 -13.11 -6.81
C GLU A 90 4.59 -14.09 -5.98
N SER A 91 4.43 -14.00 -4.66
CA SER A 91 4.99 -14.96 -3.72
C SER A 91 3.90 -15.40 -2.76
N GLU A 92 3.73 -16.71 -2.59
CA GLU A 92 2.75 -17.23 -1.64
C GLU A 92 3.20 -16.99 -0.21
N ILE A 93 2.28 -16.48 0.62
CA ILE A 93 2.49 -16.37 2.06
C ILE A 93 2.02 -17.69 2.66
N ILE A 94 2.95 -18.63 2.83
CA ILE A 94 2.69 -19.87 3.56
C ILE A 94 2.71 -19.50 5.05
N ASN A 95 1.53 -19.43 5.67
CA ASN A 95 1.45 -19.40 7.11
C ASN A 95 1.88 -20.79 7.61
N SER A 96 3.14 -20.91 8.01
CA SER A 96 3.68 -22.06 8.76
C SER A 96 3.09 -22.11 10.16
#